data_AF-A0A7V9D2U7-F1
#
_entry.id   AF-A0A7V9D2U7-F1
#
_cell.length_a   1.000
_cell.length_b   1.000
_cell.length_c   1.000
_cell.angle_alpha   90.00
_cell.angle_beta   90.00
_cell.angle_gamma   90.00
#
_symmetry.space_group_name_H-M   'P 1'
#
loop_
_entity.id
_entity.type
_entity.pdbx_description
1 polymer ?
#
loop_
_entity_poly.entity_id
_entity_poly.type
_entity_poly.pdbx_seq_one_letter_code
_entity_poly.pdbx_strand_id
1 'polypeptide(L)'
;MYRGREGMWAWIFHRVSGIGVLLFLFIHIVDTALIGWGPGVYNAVTRIYHEWTIFRFLQFTLIAAVLYHSFNGVRIIMIDFWPQGYKYQRQLFYGALTLTMLALIPTGYFLLGPVFGIETRQG
;
A
#
# COMPACT_ATOMS: atom_id res chain seq x y z
N MET A 1 -27.59 -2.90 -16.26
CA MET A 1 -26.68 -2.63 -15.12
C MET A 1 -25.43 -3.48 -15.28
N TYR A 2 -24.28 -2.84 -15.56
CA TYR A 2 -23.00 -3.55 -15.74
C TYR A 2 -22.60 -4.17 -14.40
N ARG A 3 -22.69 -5.50 -14.28
CA ARG A 3 -22.20 -6.22 -13.10
C ARG A 3 -20.68 -6.16 -13.19
N GLY A 4 -20.08 -5.14 -12.57
CA GLY A 4 -18.63 -4.96 -12.49
C GLY A 4 -17.98 -6.27 -12.06
N ARG A 5 -17.50 -7.04 -13.04
CA ARG A 5 -16.82 -8.31 -12.78
C ARG A 5 -15.57 -7.98 -11.97
N GLU A 6 -15.02 -8.97 -11.29
CA GLU A 6 -13.79 -8.88 -10.48
C GLU A 6 -12.67 -8.09 -11.20
N GLY A 7 -12.57 -8.20 -12.54
CA GLY A 7 -11.63 -7.44 -13.36
C GLY A 7 -11.84 -5.91 -13.41
N MET A 8 -13.07 -5.39 -13.32
CA MET A 8 -13.33 -3.95 -13.29
C MET A 8 -12.83 -3.34 -11.99
N TRP A 9 -13.13 -3.99 -10.86
CA TRP A 9 -12.62 -3.59 -9.55
C TRP A 9 -11.10 -3.67 -9.50
N ALA A 10 -10.52 -4.76 -10.03
CA ALA A 10 -9.08 -4.93 -10.08
C ALA A 10 -8.39 -3.75 -10.79
N TRP A 11 -8.97 -3.30 -11.91
CA TRP A 11 -8.50 -2.17 -12.70
C TRP A 11 -8.62 -0.83 -11.96
N ILE A 12 -9.78 -0.55 -11.34
CA ILE A 12 -10.00 0.71 -10.60
C ILE A 12 -8.97 0.81 -9.47
N PHE A 13 -8.88 -0.23 -8.64
CA PHE A 13 -7.97 -0.22 -7.50
C PHE A 13 -6.51 -0.10 -7.93
N HIS A 14 -6.12 -0.70 -9.06
CA HIS A 14 -4.73 -0.61 -9.53
C HIS A 14 -4.34 0.81 -9.93
N ARG A 15 -5.26 1.54 -10.58
CA ARG A 15 -5.04 2.94 -10.95
C ARG A 15 -5.03 3.86 -9.75
N VAL A 16 -6.02 3.73 -8.87
CA VAL A 16 -6.12 4.56 -7.67
C VAL A 16 -4.91 4.35 -6.77
N SER A 17 -4.51 3.09 -6.54
CA SER A 17 -3.29 2.80 -5.77
C SER A 17 -2.04 3.36 -6.44
N GLY A 18 -1.89 3.25 -7.76
CA GLY A 18 -0.75 3.82 -8.48
C GLY A 18 -0.64 5.35 -8.34
N ILE A 19 -1.77 6.06 -8.44
CA ILE A 19 -1.81 7.51 -8.21
C ILE A 19 -1.45 7.83 -6.75
N GLY A 20 -1.99 7.08 -5.79
CA GLY A 20 -1.66 7.26 -4.37
C GLY A 20 -0.17 7.04 -4.07
N VAL A 21 0.42 5.99 -4.65
CA VAL A 21 1.86 5.69 -4.53
C VAL A 21 2.71 6.80 -5.16
N LEU A 22 2.32 7.31 -6.34
CA LEU A 22 3.04 8.41 -6.99
C LEU A 22 3.00 9.70 -6.17
N LEU A 23 1.82 10.06 -5.64
CA LEU A 23 1.67 11.23 -4.77
C LEU A 23 2.48 11.08 -3.48
N PHE A 24 2.44 9.89 -2.87
CA PHE A 24 3.27 9.59 -1.72
C PHE A 24 4.76 9.73 -2.05
N LEU A 25 5.22 9.19 -3.19
CA LEU A 25 6.61 9.28 -3.60
C LEU A 25 7.07 10.75 -3.73
N PHE A 26 6.22 11.61 -4.30
CA PHE A 26 6.51 13.04 -4.37
C PHE A 26 6.65 13.68 -2.99
N ILE A 27 5.68 13.45 -2.09
CA ILE A 27 5.72 13.96 -0.70
C ILE A 27 6.96 13.42 0.02
N HIS A 28 7.27 12.14 -0.16
CA HIS A 28 8.38 11.46 0.50
C HIS A 28 9.75 12.00 0.07
N ILE A 29 9.90 12.35 -1.21
CA ILE A 29 11.11 13.01 -1.72
C ILE A 29 11.29 14.37 -1.06
N VAL A 30 10.21 15.17 -0.98
CA VAL A 30 10.25 16.49 -0.34
C VAL A 30 10.61 16.36 1.15
N ASP A 31 9.94 15.46 1.87
CA ASP A 31 10.18 15.23 3.30
C ASP A 31 11.62 14.79 3.58
N THR A 32 12.13 13.83 2.82
CA THR A 32 13.52 13.36 2.96
C THR A 32 14.54 14.46 2.61
N ALA A 33 14.24 15.32 1.63
CA ALA A 33 15.12 16.43 1.26
C ALA A 33 15.27 17.48 2.38
N LEU A 34 14.34 17.56 3.34
CA LEU A 34 14.44 18.48 4.48
C LEU A 34 15.62 18.17 5.41
N ILE A 35 16.18 16.96 5.36
CA ILE A 35 17.41 16.61 6.08
C ILE A 35 18.55 17.59 5.73
N GLY A 36 18.60 18.07 4.47
CA GLY A 36 19.60 19.04 4.02
C GLY A 36 19.49 20.44 4.65
N TRP A 37 18.38 20.74 5.32
CA TRP A 37 18.11 22.03 5.97
C TRP A 37 18.41 22.02 7.47
N GLY A 38 19.01 20.93 7.96
CA GLY A 38 19.42 20.76 9.35
C GLY A 38 18.39 20.03 10.21
N PRO A 39 18.84 19.48 11.35
CA PRO A 39 18.03 18.60 12.18
C PRO A 39 16.80 19.28 12.78
N GLY A 40 16.84 20.59 13.02
CA GLY A 40 15.70 21.34 13.57
C GLY A 40 14.47 21.31 12.66
N VAL A 41 14.66 21.52 11.35
CA VAL A 41 13.58 21.52 10.36
C VAL A 41 13.04 20.12 10.16
N TYR A 42 13.93 19.14 9.98
CA TYR A 42 13.56 17.74 9.80
C TYR A 42 12.79 17.18 11.02
N ASN A 43 13.26 17.45 12.24
CA ASN A 43 12.62 16.98 13.47
C ASN A 43 11.25 17.65 13.68
N ALA A 44 11.08 18.91 13.29
CA ALA A 44 9.81 19.61 13.42
C ALA A 44 8.72 18.98 12.53
N VAL A 45 9.07 18.59 11.30
CA VAL A 45 8.13 17.95 10.37
C VAL A 45 7.86 16.50 10.75
N THR A 46 8.91 15.72 11.04
CA THR A 46 8.76 14.30 11.41
C THR A 46 8.01 14.09 12.71
N ARG A 47 8.04 15.05 13.63
CA ARG A 47 7.24 15.01 14.87
C ARG A 47 5.74 14.91 14.59
N ILE A 48 5.24 15.58 13.56
CA ILE A 48 3.81 15.55 13.17
C ILE A 48 3.40 14.12 12.82
N TYR A 49 4.26 13.39 12.10
CA TYR A 49 4.00 12.02 11.68
C TYR A 49 4.00 11.01 12.83
N HIS A 50 4.80 11.26 13.87
CA HIS A 50 4.93 10.36 15.00
C HIS A 50 3.85 10.56 16.07
N GLU A 51 3.46 11.81 16.34
CA GLU A 51 2.54 12.13 17.44
C GLU A 51 1.08 11.86 17.08
N TRP A 52 0.72 11.94 15.80
CA TRP A 52 -0.68 11.91 15.40
C TRP A 52 -1.10 10.51 14.94
N THR A 53 -2.01 9.89 15.69
CA THR A 53 -2.55 8.55 15.42
C THR A 53 -3.09 8.36 13.99
N ILE A 54 -3.61 9.43 13.36
CA ILE A 54 -4.09 9.38 11.97
C ILE A 54 -2.99 8.92 10.99
N PHE A 55 -1.72 9.25 11.24
CA PHE A 55 -0.62 8.85 10.36
C PHE A 55 -0.35 7.35 10.38
N ARG A 56 -0.68 6.64 11.47
CA ARG A 56 -0.63 5.17 11.49
C ARG A 56 -1.66 4.56 10.53
N PHE A 57 -2.87 5.13 10.45
CA PHE A 57 -3.88 4.72 9.49
C PHE A 57 -3.51 5.07 8.05
N LEU A 58 -2.93 6.26 7.83
CA LEU A 58 -2.43 6.67 6.51
C LEU A 58 -1.28 5.77 6.04
N GLN A 59 -0.33 5.45 6.93
CA GLN A 59 0.76 4.52 6.65
C GLN A 59 0.23 3.12 6.33
N PHE A 60 -0.74 2.61 7.09
CA PHE A 60 -1.37 1.32 6.80
C PHE A 60 -2.05 1.32 5.43
N THR A 61 -2.80 2.37 5.11
CA THR A 61 -3.50 2.53 3.82
C THR A 61 -2.51 2.60 2.67
N LEU A 62 -1.41 3.32 2.85
CA LEU A 62 -0.34 3.39 1.85
C LEU A 62 0.33 2.03 1.63
N ILE A 63 0.65 1.30 2.70
CA ILE A 63 1.23 -0.05 2.58
C ILE A 63 0.26 -0.99 1.85
N ALA A 64 -1.03 -0.94 2.19
CA ALA A 64 -2.06 -1.70 1.48
C ALA A 64 -2.10 -1.35 -0.02
N ALA A 65 -2.03 -0.04 -0.35
CA ALA A 65 -2.01 0.44 -1.73
C ALA A 65 -0.77 -0.06 -2.49
N VAL A 66 0.42 0.04 -1.90
CA VAL A 66 1.69 -0.44 -2.50
C VAL A 66 1.62 -1.94 -2.74
N LEU A 67 1.28 -2.74 -1.73
CA LEU A 67 1.23 -4.21 -1.84
C LEU A 67 0.25 -4.66 -2.92
N TYR A 68 -0.97 -4.12 -2.89
CA TYR A 68 -1.97 -4.42 -3.90
C TYR A 68 -1.51 -3.99 -5.29
N HIS A 69 -0.94 -2.79 -5.44
CA HIS A 69 -0.46 -2.27 -6.70
C HIS A 69 0.62 -3.16 -7.30
N SER A 70 1.60 -3.56 -6.48
CA SER A 70 2.71 -4.44 -6.88
C SER A 70 2.21 -5.83 -7.28
N PHE A 71 1.41 -6.51 -6.45
CA PHE A 71 0.93 -7.86 -6.76
C PHE A 71 -0.04 -7.87 -7.95
N ASN A 72 -0.94 -6.89 -8.05
CA ASN A 72 -1.81 -6.80 -9.21
C ASN A 72 -1.03 -6.41 -10.48
N GLY A 73 0.04 -5.62 -10.37
CA GLY A 73 0.97 -5.33 -11.47
C GLY A 73 1.64 -6.61 -11.99
N VAL A 74 2.13 -7.47 -11.10
CA VAL A 74 2.68 -8.79 -11.46
C VAL A 74 1.62 -9.64 -12.16
N ARG A 75 0.37 -9.66 -11.67
CA ARG A 75 -0.74 -10.34 -12.36
C ARG A 75 -0.94 -9.83 -13.79
N ILE A 76 -0.89 -8.51 -14.01
CA ILE A 76 -1.04 -7.91 -15.35
C ILE A 76 0.10 -8.39 -16.25
N ILE A 77 1.35 -8.31 -15.78
CA ILE A 77 2.53 -8.81 -16.50
C ILE A 77 2.36 -10.31 -16.84
N MET A 78 1.91 -11.14 -15.89
CA MET A 78 1.66 -12.55 -16.16
C MET A 78 0.60 -12.75 -17.25
N ILE A 79 -0.48 -11.98 -17.26
CA ILE A 79 -1.52 -12.11 -18.29
C ILE A 79 -1.01 -11.68 -19.66
N ASP A 80 -0.19 -10.63 -19.72
CA ASP A 80 0.31 -10.05 -20.97
C ASP A 80 1.40 -10.92 -21.61
N PHE A 81 2.24 -11.58 -20.80
CA PHE A 81 3.40 -12.34 -21.28
C PHE A 81 3.24 -13.87 -21.23
N TRP A 82 2.19 -14.39 -20.59
CA TRP A 82 1.88 -15.84 -20.60
C TRP A 82 0.74 -16.14 -21.58
N PRO A 83 0.98 -16.89 -22.67
CA PRO A 83 -0.05 -17.17 -23.68
C PRO A 83 -1.35 -17.81 -23.14
N GLN A 84 -1.27 -18.56 -22.03
CA GLN A 84 -2.42 -19.17 -21.37
C GLN A 84 -2.91 -18.37 -20.14
N GLY A 85 -2.27 -17.25 -19.80
CA GLY A 85 -2.56 -16.43 -18.61
C GLY A 85 -4.01 -15.92 -18.58
N TYR A 86 -4.59 -15.64 -19.76
CA TYR A 86 -6.00 -15.21 -19.87
C TYR A 86 -7.00 -16.26 -19.35
N LYS A 87 -6.66 -17.56 -19.39
CA LYS A 87 -7.52 -18.63 -18.86
C LYS A 87 -7.57 -18.64 -17.33
N TYR A 88 -6.54 -18.08 -16.69
CA TYR A 88 -6.35 -18.09 -15.24
C TYR A 88 -6.63 -16.72 -14.60
N GLN A 89 -7.30 -15.79 -15.30
CA GLN A 89 -7.51 -14.41 -14.82
C GLN A 89 -8.13 -14.33 -13.41
N ARG A 90 -9.07 -15.23 -13.09
CA ARG A 90 -9.73 -15.31 -11.79
C ARG A 90 -8.77 -15.83 -10.72
N GLN A 91 -8.08 -16.93 -11.00
CA GLN A 91 -7.10 -17.53 -10.09
C GLN A 91 -5.96 -16.56 -9.79
N LEU A 92 -5.44 -15.87 -10.82
CA LEU A 92 -4.41 -14.85 -10.66
C LEU A 92 -4.91 -13.64 -9.87
N PHE A 93 -6.18 -13.23 -10.04
CA PHE A 93 -6.77 -12.15 -9.24
C PHE A 93 -6.86 -12.51 -7.76
N TYR A 94 -7.44 -13.67 -7.43
CA TYR A 94 -7.52 -14.12 -6.04
C TYR A 94 -6.14 -14.45 -5.46
N GLY A 95 -5.19 -14.93 -6.27
CA GLY A 95 -3.80 -15.11 -5.87
C GLY A 95 -3.14 -13.79 -5.44
N ALA A 96 -3.23 -12.75 -6.28
CA ALA A 96 -2.72 -11.42 -5.95
C ALA A 96 -3.39 -10.83 -4.70
N LEU A 97 -4.71 -10.99 -4.55
CA LEU A 97 -5.45 -10.55 -3.37
C LEU A 97 -5.02 -11.31 -2.11
N THR A 98 -4.85 -12.63 -2.21
CA THR A 98 -4.41 -13.47 -1.09
C THR A 98 -3.02 -13.08 -0.63
N LEU A 99 -2.07 -12.89 -1.56
CA LEU A 99 -0.72 -12.41 -1.23
C LEU A 99 -0.74 -11.04 -0.57
N THR A 100 -1.59 -10.13 -1.07
CA THR A 100 -1.80 -8.81 -0.45
C THR A 100 -2.27 -8.96 0.98
N MET A 101 -3.31 -9.77 1.24
CA MET A 101 -3.87 -9.96 2.58
C MET A 101 -2.88 -10.65 3.52
N LEU A 102 -2.15 -11.67 3.05
CA LEU A 102 -1.13 -12.36 3.84
C LEU A 102 -0.03 -11.42 4.32
N ALA A 103 0.39 -10.46 3.49
CA ALA A 103 1.36 -9.43 3.89
C ALA A 103 0.72 -8.34 4.78
N LEU A 104 -0.55 -7.99 4.52
CA LEU A 104 -1.22 -6.88 5.20
C LEU A 104 -1.68 -7.22 6.62
N ILE A 105 -2.06 -8.47 6.89
CA ILE A 105 -2.49 -8.92 8.24
C ILE A 105 -1.41 -8.69 9.31
N PRO A 106 -0.18 -9.24 9.19
CA PRO A 106 0.85 -9.00 10.19
C PRO A 106 1.24 -7.52 10.25
N THR A 107 1.30 -6.84 9.09
CA THR A 107 1.56 -5.40 9.03
C THR A 107 0.54 -4.61 9.85
N GLY A 108 -0.76 -4.89 9.68
CA GLY A 108 -1.83 -4.23 10.40
C GLY A 108 -1.76 -4.50 11.90
N TYR A 109 -1.47 -5.74 12.29
CA TYR A 109 -1.28 -6.10 13.69
C TYR A 109 -0.17 -5.26 14.34
N PHE A 110 1.02 -5.19 13.74
CA PHE A 110 2.14 -4.45 14.32
C PHE A 110 1.96 -2.93 14.27
N LEU A 111 1.38 -2.41 13.19
CA LEU A 111 1.27 -0.97 12.95
C LEU A 111 0.08 -0.33 13.70
N LEU A 112 -1.09 -0.97 13.61
CA LEU A 112 -2.34 -0.47 14.20
C LEU A 112 -2.60 -1.04 15.60
N GLY A 113 -1.96 -2.13 16.01
CA GLY A 113 -2.10 -2.71 17.36
C GLY A 113 -2.00 -1.69 18.49
N PRO A 114 -0.96 -0.82 18.52
CA PRO A 114 -0.82 0.22 19.54
C PRO A 114 -1.99 1.21 19.59
N VAL A 115 -2.68 1.45 18.47
CA VAL A 115 -3.87 2.32 18.41
C VAL A 115 -5.03 1.72 19.20
N PHE A 116 -5.09 0.40 19.31
CA PHE A 116 -6.14 -0.35 20.00
C PHE A 116 -5.71 -0.88 21.37
N GLY A 117 -4.57 -0.41 21.91
CA GLY A 117 -4.03 -0.87 23.20
C GLY A 117 -3.46 -2.29 23.17
N ILE A 118 -3.14 -2.83 21.99
CA ILE A 118 -2.44 -4.10 21.85
C ILE A 118 -0.94 -3.85 22.03
N GLU A 119 -0.33 -4.44 23.06
CA GLU A 119 1.12 -4.42 23.26
C GLU A 119 1.81 -5.25 22.17
N THR A 120 2.19 -4.59 21.09
CA THR A 120 3.10 -5.15 20.11
C THR A 120 4.50 -4.90 20.63
N ARG A 121 5.26 -5.96 20.95
CA ARG A 121 6.67 -5.82 21.35
C ARG A 121 7.44 -5.16 20.21
N GLN A 122 7.62 -3.85 20.29
CA GLN A 122 8.62 -3.12 19.54
C GLN A 122 9.77 -2.92 20.53
N GLY A 123 10.90 -3.57 20.25
CA GLY A 123 12.10 -3.55 21.10
C GLY A 123 12.74 -2.17 21.22
#